data_AF-A0A2A4GVJ4-F1
#
_entry.id   AF-A0A2A4GVJ4-F1
#
_cell.length_a   1.000
_cell.length_b   1.000
_cell.length_c   1.000
_cell.angle_alpha   90.00
_cell.angle_beta   90.00
_cell.angle_gamma   90.00
#
_symmetry.space_group_name_H-M   'P 1'
#
loop_
_entity.id
_entity.type
_entity.pdbx_description
1 polymer ?
#
loop_
_entity_poly.entity_id
_entity_poly.type
_entity_poly.pdbx_seq_one_letter_code
_entity_poly.pdbx_strand_id
1 'polypeptide(L)'
;MKIKKEVEMDFCELIKWAWEYNVKSKKVHVKGRGYEIRFDFAGDICFERGYITTTDIFEVEIEVDEEITEETVIPNLLEVYKNDGVIDSVNWKYMSIKEVLKEDGEQGITAKMFYMLHDDGTLTLIWKDGELV
;
A
#
# COMPACT_ATOMS: atom_id res chain seq x y z
N MET A 1 7.01 -10.16 -3.90
CA MET A 1 7.34 -8.74 -4.19
C MET A 1 7.06 -7.92 -2.95
N LYS A 2 7.69 -6.76 -2.78
CA LYS A 2 7.39 -5.88 -1.64
C LYS A 2 6.19 -5.00 -1.95
N ILE A 3 5.15 -5.09 -1.14
CA ILE A 3 3.99 -4.21 -1.20
C ILE A 3 3.90 -3.42 0.09
N LYS A 4 3.54 -2.15 -0.04
CA LYS A 4 3.14 -1.31 1.08
C LYS A 4 1.68 -1.58 1.43
N LYS A 5 1.42 -1.85 2.70
CA LYS A 5 0.07 -2.08 3.23
C LYS A 5 -0.16 -1.21 4.44
N GLU A 6 -1.30 -0.54 4.47
CA GLU A 6 -1.80 0.09 5.69
C GLU A 6 -2.45 -0.97 6.57
N VAL A 7 -1.97 -1.07 7.80
CA VAL A 7 -2.51 -1.95 8.82
C VAL A 7 -2.84 -1.15 10.07
N GLU A 8 -3.92 -1.55 10.72
CA GLU A 8 -4.30 -1.04 12.03
C GLU A 8 -3.65 -1.90 13.10
N MET A 9 -2.93 -1.27 14.02
CA MET A 9 -2.29 -1.93 15.16
C MET A 9 -2.77 -1.31 16.46
N ASP A 10 -2.92 -2.12 17.50
CA ASP A 10 -2.97 -1.59 18.86
C ASP A 10 -1.58 -1.13 19.33
N PHE A 11 -1.51 -0.50 20.51
CA PHE A 11 -0.21 -0.03 21.02
C PHE A 11 0.79 -1.16 21.23
N CYS A 12 0.37 -2.32 21.77
CA CYS A 12 1.27 -3.44 22.03
C CYS A 12 1.81 -4.06 20.73
N GLU A 13 0.96 -4.21 19.73
CA GLU A 13 1.32 -4.70 18.39
C GLU A 13 2.32 -3.75 17.72
N LEU A 14 2.07 -2.44 17.81
CA LEU A 14 2.97 -1.43 17.28
C LEU A 14 4.36 -1.51 17.91
N ILE A 15 4.47 -1.64 19.25
CA ILE A 15 5.76 -1.77 19.94
C ILE A 15 6.51 -3.00 19.45
N LYS A 16 5.83 -4.15 19.38
CA LYS A 16 6.44 -5.41 18.94
C LYS A 16 6.97 -5.29 17.51
N TRP A 17 6.13 -4.80 16.60
CA TRP A 17 6.51 -4.57 15.21
C TRP A 17 7.70 -3.60 15.11
N ALA A 18 7.66 -2.48 15.83
CA ALA A 18 8.72 -1.49 15.76
C ALA A 18 10.07 -2.04 16.22
N TRP A 19 10.10 -2.88 17.25
CA TRP A 19 11.33 -3.50 17.75
C TRP A 19 11.81 -4.64 16.87
N GLU A 20 10.92 -5.51 16.39
CA GLU A 20 11.27 -6.63 15.51
C GLU A 20 11.91 -6.13 14.20
N TYR A 21 11.37 -5.04 13.65
CA TYR A 21 11.85 -4.44 12.40
C TYR A 21 12.79 -3.25 12.60
N ASN A 22 13.20 -2.96 13.83
CA ASN A 22 14.14 -1.87 14.18
C ASN A 22 13.75 -0.53 13.54
N VAL A 23 12.48 -0.15 13.68
CA VAL A 23 11.86 1.03 13.08
C VAL A 23 12.45 2.31 13.68
N LYS A 24 12.88 3.24 12.82
CA LYS A 24 13.54 4.50 13.19
C LYS A 24 13.05 5.65 12.35
N SER A 25 13.07 6.86 12.92
CA SER A 25 12.75 8.12 12.24
C SER A 25 11.41 8.09 11.48
N LYS A 26 10.42 7.38 12.06
CA LYS A 26 9.11 7.17 11.48
C LYS A 26 8.03 7.81 12.34
N LYS A 27 7.02 8.37 11.70
CA LYS A 27 5.81 8.86 12.38
C LYS A 27 4.66 7.92 12.09
N VAL A 28 3.80 7.73 13.09
CA VAL A 28 2.63 6.85 13.02
C VAL A 28 1.43 7.64 13.50
N HIS A 29 0.38 7.64 12.68
CA HIS A 29 -0.86 8.36 12.98
C HIS A 29 -1.72 7.55 13.94
N VAL A 30 -2.35 8.25 14.87
CA VAL A 30 -3.35 7.66 15.75
C VAL A 30 -4.73 7.93 15.15
N LYS A 31 -5.44 6.86 14.81
CA LYS A 31 -6.73 6.94 14.11
C LYS A 31 -7.72 7.77 14.91
N GLY A 32 -8.33 8.75 14.24
CA GLY A 32 -9.31 9.65 14.86
C GLY A 32 -8.73 10.64 15.87
N ARG A 33 -7.40 10.74 15.99
CA ARG A 33 -6.73 11.78 16.80
C ARG A 33 -5.92 12.72 15.91
N GLY A 34 -5.79 13.98 16.34
CA GLY A 34 -5.03 15.00 15.63
C GLY A 34 -3.54 15.04 15.99
N TYR A 35 -2.99 13.95 16.52
CA TYR A 35 -1.57 13.87 16.86
C TYR A 35 -0.99 12.52 16.45
N GLU A 36 0.33 12.51 16.29
CA GLU A 36 1.12 11.37 15.86
C GLU A 36 2.09 10.96 16.97
N ILE A 37 2.56 9.72 16.90
CA ILE A 37 3.71 9.27 17.67
C ILE A 37 4.92 9.15 16.74
N ARG A 38 6.11 9.37 17.28
CA ARG A 38 7.35 9.37 16.52
C ARG A 38 8.34 8.37 17.09
N PHE A 39 8.91 7.53 16.23
CA PHE A 39 10.15 6.83 16.51
C PHE A 39 11.32 7.74 16.15
N ASP A 40 12.22 8.00 17.09
CA ASP A 40 13.37 8.86 16.86
C ASP A 40 14.50 8.15 16.07
N PHE A 41 15.69 8.75 16.03
CA PHE A 41 16.84 8.16 15.33
C PHE A 41 17.43 6.95 16.06
N ALA A 42 17.18 6.78 17.36
CA ALA A 42 17.55 5.62 18.14
C ALA A 42 16.52 4.48 18.00
N GLY A 43 15.27 4.82 17.64
CA GLY A 43 14.12 3.91 17.66
C GLY A 43 13.31 4.04 18.94
N ASP A 44 13.62 5.03 19.77
CA ASP A 44 12.86 5.35 20.97
C ASP A 44 11.59 6.10 20.61
N ILE A 45 10.52 5.82 21.36
CA ILE A 45 9.20 6.39 21.10
C ILE A 45 9.07 7.74 21.80
N CYS A 46 8.80 8.74 20.99
CA CYS A 46 8.54 10.11 21.40
C CYS A 46 7.06 10.44 21.23
N PHE A 47 6.48 11.00 22.28
CA PHE A 47 5.12 11.53 22.28
C PHE A 47 5.19 13.04 22.13
N GLU A 48 4.76 13.57 20.98
CA GLU A 48 4.77 15.02 20.77
C GLU A 48 3.64 15.70 21.57
N ARG A 49 2.46 15.06 21.67
CA ARG A 49 1.29 15.57 22.39
C ARG A 49 0.37 14.43 22.86
N GLY A 50 -0.31 14.63 24.00
CA GLY A 50 -1.38 13.75 24.46
C GLY A 50 -0.94 12.55 25.31
N TYR A 51 -1.85 11.58 25.43
CA TYR A 51 -1.66 10.31 26.12
C TYR A 51 -2.25 9.19 25.25
N ILE A 52 -1.59 8.03 25.22
CA ILE A 52 -2.13 6.84 24.58
C ILE A 52 -3.14 6.20 25.52
N THR A 53 -4.33 5.91 25.00
CA THR A 53 -5.32 5.08 25.69
C THR A 53 -5.26 3.66 25.18
N THR A 54 -5.77 2.72 25.98
CA THR A 54 -5.85 1.30 25.62
C THR A 54 -6.77 1.01 24.42
N THR A 55 -7.49 2.04 23.94
CA THR A 55 -8.40 1.98 22.80
C THR A 55 -7.84 2.68 21.57
N ASP A 56 -6.62 3.23 21.66
CA ASP A 56 -6.00 3.90 20.53
C ASP A 56 -5.51 2.89 19.51
N ILE A 57 -5.84 3.18 18.25
CA ILE A 57 -5.46 2.39 17.08
C ILE A 57 -4.52 3.22 16.24
N PHE A 58 -3.46 2.58 15.75
CA PHE A 58 -2.40 3.20 14.99
C PHE A 58 -2.47 2.74 13.55
N GLU A 59 -2.48 3.70 12.62
CA GLU A 59 -2.43 3.43 11.18
C GLU A 59 -0.96 3.38 10.74
N VAL A 60 -0.49 2.18 10.41
CA VAL A 60 0.91 1.90 10.09
C VAL A 60 1.00 1.41 8.65
N GLU A 61 1.76 2.12 7.83
CA GLU A 61 2.20 1.61 6.53
C GLU A 61 3.37 0.65 6.74
N ILE A 62 3.24 -0.62 6.38
CA ILE A 62 4.29 -1.64 6.45
C ILE A 62 4.64 -2.15 5.05
N GLU A 63 5.90 -2.52 4.84
CA GLU A 63 6.30 -3.28 3.65
C GLU A 63 6.27 -4.77 3.97
N VAL A 64 5.52 -5.54 3.19
CA VAL A 64 5.43 -6.99 3.31
C VAL A 64 5.93 -7.65 2.04
N ASP A 65 6.67 -8.75 2.20
CA ASP A 65 6.99 -9.66 1.09
C ASP A 65 5.77 -10.55 0.85
N GLU A 66 5.00 -10.23 -0.19
CA GLU A 66 3.78 -10.96 -0.55
C GLU A 66 3.90 -11.53 -1.97
N GLU A 67 3.32 -12.70 -2.18
CA GLU A 67 3.11 -13.26 -3.51
C GLU A 67 1.96 -12.50 -4.17
N ILE A 68 2.20 -11.91 -5.35
CA ILE A 68 1.18 -11.13 -6.05
C ILE A 68 0.21 -12.10 -6.72
N THR A 69 -1.07 -11.95 -6.38
CA THR A 69 -2.17 -12.59 -7.08
C THR A 69 -3.06 -11.51 -7.70
N GLU A 70 -3.97 -11.89 -8.60
CA GLU A 70 -4.91 -10.92 -9.17
C GLU A 70 -5.87 -10.31 -8.14
N GLU A 71 -6.02 -10.93 -6.96
CA GLU A 71 -6.83 -10.44 -5.83
C GLU A 71 -6.05 -9.50 -4.90
N THR A 72 -4.72 -9.43 -5.03
CA THR A 72 -3.88 -8.63 -4.13
C THR A 72 -4.16 -7.14 -4.38
N VAL A 73 -4.53 -6.41 -3.32
CA VAL A 73 -4.76 -4.96 -3.40
C VAL A 73 -3.42 -4.23 -3.47
N ILE A 74 -3.23 -3.46 -4.53
CA ILE A 74 -1.98 -2.75 -4.80
C ILE A 74 -2.22 -1.25 -4.66
N PRO A 75 -1.45 -0.52 -3.81
CA PRO A 75 -1.65 0.91 -3.59
C PRO A 75 -1.50 1.77 -4.85
N ASN A 76 -0.60 1.39 -5.74
CA ASN A 76 -0.28 2.10 -6.98
C ASN A 76 -0.25 1.11 -8.14
N LEU A 77 -1.42 0.84 -8.72
CA LEU A 77 -1.60 -0.10 -9.81
C LEU A 77 -1.75 0.66 -11.12
N LEU A 78 -0.67 0.71 -11.90
CA LEU A 78 -0.67 1.34 -13.22
C LEU A 78 -1.17 0.34 -14.27
N GLU A 79 -2.33 0.61 -14.83
CA GLU A 79 -2.88 -0.10 -15.96
C GLU A 79 -2.40 0.56 -17.26
N VAL A 80 -2.05 -0.27 -18.24
CA VAL A 80 -1.92 0.11 -19.64
C VAL A 80 -2.96 -0.66 -20.43
N TYR A 81 -3.82 0.04 -21.16
CA TYR A 81 -4.92 -0.55 -21.91
C TYR A 81 -5.01 0.01 -23.31
N LYS A 82 -5.84 -0.64 -24.13
CA LYS A 82 -6.15 -0.18 -25.48
C LYS A 82 -7.60 0.26 -25.56
N ASN A 83 -7.82 1.49 -26.00
CA ASN A 83 -9.14 2.04 -26.28
C ASN A 83 -9.16 2.64 -27.69
N ASP A 84 -10.09 2.20 -28.54
CA ASP A 84 -10.25 2.68 -29.93
C ASP A 84 -8.96 2.75 -30.77
N GLY A 85 -8.03 1.82 -30.56
CA GLY A 85 -6.77 1.78 -31.31
C GLY A 85 -5.62 2.54 -30.65
N VAL A 86 -5.90 3.36 -29.64
CA VAL A 86 -4.93 4.15 -28.88
C VAL A 86 -4.49 3.37 -27.64
N ILE A 87 -3.21 3.50 -27.27
CA ILE A 87 -2.69 2.99 -26.01
C ILE A 87 -2.78 4.11 -24.99
N ASP A 88 -3.49 3.86 -23.91
CA ASP A 88 -3.64 4.77 -22.77
C ASP A 88 -3.19 4.07 -21.49
N SER A 89 -3.08 4.86 -20.42
CA SER A 89 -2.73 4.36 -19.09
C SER A 89 -3.45 5.12 -17.99
N VAL A 90 -3.81 4.40 -16.93
CA VAL A 90 -4.44 4.97 -15.73
C VAL A 90 -3.79 4.38 -14.50
N ASN A 91 -3.62 5.20 -13.46
CA ASN A 91 -3.10 4.74 -12.17
C ASN A 91 -4.25 4.59 -11.17
N TRP A 92 -4.51 3.35 -10.78
CA TRP A 92 -5.51 2.98 -9.79
C TRP A 92 -4.90 2.98 -8.40
N LYS A 93 -5.63 3.56 -7.45
CA LYS A 93 -5.21 3.64 -6.05
C LYS A 93 -5.92 2.57 -5.24
N TYR A 94 -5.15 1.73 -4.56
CA TYR A 94 -5.65 0.68 -3.67
C TYR A 94 -6.68 -0.25 -4.35
N MET A 95 -6.32 -0.76 -5.53
CA MET A 95 -7.15 -1.69 -6.31
C MET A 95 -6.37 -2.97 -6.60
N SER A 96 -7.10 -4.07 -6.78
CA SER A 96 -6.56 -5.32 -7.31
C SER A 96 -6.71 -5.40 -8.83
N ILE A 97 -5.91 -6.26 -9.49
CA ILE A 97 -6.01 -6.49 -10.94
C ILE A 97 -7.41 -6.97 -11.31
N LYS A 98 -7.98 -7.88 -10.52
CA LYS A 98 -9.31 -8.44 -10.77
C LYS A 98 -10.42 -7.39 -10.71
N GLU A 99 -10.34 -6.45 -9.76
CA GLU A 99 -11.31 -5.35 -9.66
C GLU A 99 -11.25 -4.47 -10.90
N VAL A 100 -10.04 -4.10 -11.35
CA VAL A 100 -9.87 -3.28 -12.56
C VAL A 100 -10.36 -4.03 -13.80
N LEU A 101 -9.97 -5.30 -13.99
CA LEU A 101 -10.42 -6.10 -15.14
C LEU A 101 -11.95 -6.25 -15.20
N LYS A 102 -12.61 -6.29 -14.04
CA LYS A 102 -14.08 -6.31 -13.98
C LYS A 102 -14.66 -4.98 -14.46
N GLU A 103 -14.12 -3.86 -13.99
CA GLU A 103 -14.54 -2.52 -14.41
C GLU A 103 -14.30 -2.29 -15.91
N ASP A 104 -13.15 -2.72 -16.42
CA ASP A 104 -12.83 -2.67 -17.85
C ASP A 104 -13.81 -3.46 -18.69
N GLY A 105 -14.15 -4.67 -18.25
CA GLY A 105 -15.12 -5.53 -18.91
C GLY A 105 -16.51 -4.89 -19.03
N GLU A 106 -16.92 -4.12 -18.01
CA GLU A 106 -18.17 -3.36 -18.03
C GLU A 106 -18.11 -2.16 -19.00
N GLN A 107 -16.91 -1.62 -19.24
CA GLN A 107 -16.66 -0.48 -20.13
C GLN A 107 -16.23 -0.87 -21.56
N GLY A 108 -16.03 -2.18 -21.82
CA GLY A 108 -15.51 -2.66 -23.11
C GLY A 108 -14.03 -2.34 -23.33
N ILE A 109 -13.29 -2.02 -22.27
CA ILE A 109 -11.85 -1.75 -22.29
C ILE A 109 -11.10 -3.07 -22.28
N THR A 110 -9.95 -3.11 -22.96
CA THR A 110 -9.05 -4.28 -22.92
C THR A 110 -7.71 -3.88 -22.31
N ALA A 111 -7.52 -4.23 -21.04
CA ALA A 111 -6.24 -4.14 -20.36
C ALA A 111 -5.16 -4.94 -21.09
N LYS A 112 -3.94 -4.41 -21.12
CA LYS A 112 -2.77 -5.04 -21.73
C LYS A 112 -1.71 -5.41 -20.72
N MET A 113 -1.42 -4.50 -19.79
CA MET A 113 -0.39 -4.71 -18.79
C MET A 113 -0.81 -4.03 -17.50
N PHE A 114 -0.47 -4.65 -16.38
CA PHE A 114 -0.48 -3.99 -15.08
C PHE A 114 0.93 -3.92 -14.52
N TYR A 115 1.24 -2.77 -13.96
CA TYR A 115 2.49 -2.50 -13.28
C TYR A 115 2.20 -2.06 -11.85
N MET A 116 3.04 -2.49 -10.92
CA MET A 116 3.17 -1.84 -9.62
C MET A 116 4.09 -0.62 -9.77
N LEU A 117 3.60 0.57 -9.43
CA LEU A 117 4.37 1.81 -9.42
C LEU A 117 4.91 2.10 -8.01
N HIS A 118 6.23 2.14 -7.90
CA HIS A 118 6.93 2.42 -6.66
C HIS A 118 7.07 3.92 -6.41
N ASP A 119 7.28 4.31 -5.15
CA ASP A 119 7.41 5.72 -4.76
C ASP A 119 8.67 6.40 -5.36
N ASP A 120 9.68 5.60 -5.73
CA ASP A 120 10.88 6.06 -6.43
C ASP A 120 10.65 6.25 -7.96
N GLY A 121 9.42 6.01 -8.42
CA GLY A 121 9.03 6.11 -9.83
C GLY A 121 9.35 4.88 -10.67
N THR A 122 9.92 3.81 -10.08
CA THR A 122 10.17 2.57 -10.81
C THR A 122 8.89 1.76 -11.00
N LEU A 123 8.86 0.93 -12.04
CA LEU A 123 7.73 0.08 -12.39
C LEU A 123 8.14 -1.39 -12.33
N THR A 124 7.27 -2.23 -11.76
CA THR A 124 7.39 -3.69 -11.83
C THR A 124 6.21 -4.24 -12.61
N LEU A 125 6.47 -4.88 -13.76
CA LEU A 125 5.42 -5.59 -14.52
C LEU A 125 4.96 -6.78 -13.69
N ILE A 126 3.65 -6.89 -13.47
CA ILE A 126 3.07 -7.96 -12.63
C ILE A 126 2.04 -8.79 -13.37
N TRP A 127 1.49 -8.28 -14.48
CA TRP A 127 0.51 -8.98 -15.28
C TRP A 127 0.55 -8.49 -16.72
N LYS A 128 0.37 -9.40 -17.67
CA LYS A 128 0.35 -9.10 -19.11
C LYS A 128 -0.56 -10.06 -19.88
N ASP A 129 -1.41 -9.50 -20.74
CA ASP A 129 -2.24 -10.24 -21.71
C ASP A 129 -3.00 -11.45 -21.12
N GLY A 130 -3.46 -11.39 -19.87
CA GLY A 130 -4.23 -12.47 -19.23
C GLY A 130 -3.45 -13.28 -18.19
N GLU A 131 -2.16 -13.04 -18.00
CA GLU A 131 -1.30 -13.86 -17.15
C GLU A 131 -0.46 -13.01 -16.18
N LEU A 132 -0.31 -13.49 -14.93
CA LEU A 132 0.64 -12.95 -13.96
C LEU A 132 2.09 -13.27 -14.40
N VAL A 133 3.03 -12.37 -14.08
CA VAL A 133 4.46 -12.45 -14.45
C VAL A 133 5.34 -12.92 -13.30
#